data_AF-A0A0P9D8Q6-F1
#
_entry.id   AF-A0A0P9D8Q6-F1
#
_cell.length_a   1.000
_cell.length_b   1.000
_cell.length_c   1.000
_cell.angle_alpha   90.00
_cell.angle_beta   90.00
_cell.angle_gamma   90.00
#
_symmetry.space_group_name_H-M   'P 1'
#
loop_
_entity.id
_entity.type
_entity.pdbx_description
1 polymer ?
#
loop_
_entity_poly.entity_id
_entity_poly.type
_entity_poly.pdbx_seq_one_letter_code
_entity_poly.pdbx_strand_id
1 'polypeptide(L)'
;MRKLSLMLFALLLVACSLPGGGGTSTTGTPEAPSNALKISIAYSPEKEGWLTERISTFNASNTKINGQVVFVEGVNKSSGAARTEIKNGQLKPTIWSPSASTWLEVLKQEASNPNIAVSNRALVLTPVVISMWKPMAEAMGYPNKPIGWADLLELTNDPQGWGKFGHPEWGRFSWGHTDPEISTSALSTLLAEFYASSGKQRDLSTADIQSAKSQQFIRDLGKAIKHHGYNTLVFSDNMQKFGMSYISAFPMEEVTLIDFNKNKNPQVPLVAIYPKEGTFYHDDPF
;
A
#
# COMPACT_ATOMS: atom_id res chain seq x y z
N MET A 1 -11.50 55.45 8.25
CA MET A 1 -10.10 55.98 8.26
C MET A 1 -9.27 55.17 9.25
N ARG A 2 -7.99 54.91 8.93
CA ARG A 2 -6.96 54.06 9.61
C ARG A 2 -7.21 52.54 9.46
N LYS A 3 -6.53 51.77 8.57
CA LYS A 3 -5.09 51.43 8.37
C LYS A 3 -4.40 50.82 9.61
N LEU A 4 -4.03 49.53 9.51
CA LEU A 4 -2.77 48.86 9.98
C LEU A 4 -2.97 47.35 9.73
N SER A 5 -2.35 46.69 8.75
CA SER A 5 -0.93 46.33 8.55
C SER A 5 -0.75 44.81 8.71
N LEU A 6 -0.49 44.14 7.58
CA LEU A 6 0.07 42.79 7.48
C LEU A 6 1.43 42.75 8.19
N MET A 7 1.71 41.67 8.93
CA MET A 7 3.09 41.24 9.21
C MET A 7 3.25 39.78 8.78
N LEU A 8 4.07 39.62 7.74
CA LEU A 8 4.55 38.38 7.17
C LEU A 8 5.85 38.02 7.91
N PHE A 9 5.88 36.87 8.59
CA PHE A 9 7.10 36.37 9.24
C PHE A 9 7.87 35.51 8.24
N ALA A 10 9.01 36.03 7.75
CA ALA A 10 9.99 35.27 6.99
C ALA A 10 11.14 34.87 7.93
N LEU A 11 11.30 33.57 8.19
CA LEU A 11 12.45 33.02 8.89
C LEU A 11 13.55 32.70 7.87
N LEU A 12 14.64 33.47 7.89
CA LEU A 12 15.92 33.09 7.27
C LEU A 12 16.70 32.21 8.26
N LEU A 13 17.02 30.98 7.85
CA LEU A 13 18.03 30.15 8.50
C LEU A 13 19.24 30.04 7.56
N VAL A 14 20.30 30.75 7.93
CA VAL A 14 21.64 30.62 7.37
C VAL A 14 22.33 29.48 8.12
N ALA A 15 22.75 28.43 7.40
CA ALA A 15 23.61 27.39 7.93
C ALA A 15 24.98 27.43 7.25
N CYS A 16 26.01 27.61 8.08
CA CYS A 16 27.41 27.73 7.70
C CYS A 16 27.98 26.45 7.08
N SER A 17 28.74 26.61 6.01
CA SER A 17 29.60 25.60 5.39
C SER A 17 30.95 25.49 6.12
N LEU A 18 31.33 24.28 6.53
CA LEU A 18 32.69 23.89 6.90
C LEU A 18 33.20 22.81 5.92
N PRO A 19 34.44 22.90 5.41
CA PRO A 19 34.97 21.99 4.40
C PRO A 19 35.65 20.78 5.08
N GLY A 20 35.01 19.62 5.02
CA GLY A 20 35.59 18.33 5.42
C GLY A 20 35.86 17.46 4.20
N GLY A 21 37.13 17.28 3.86
CA GLY A 21 37.58 16.37 2.82
C GLY A 21 37.32 14.91 3.18
N GLY A 22 36.62 14.20 2.31
CA GLY A 22 36.45 12.77 2.32
C GLY A 22 35.85 12.38 0.98
N GLY A 23 36.64 11.68 0.14
CA GLY A 23 36.21 11.24 -1.18
C GLY A 23 35.00 10.32 -1.08
N THR A 24 33.82 10.87 -1.31
CA THR A 24 32.61 10.12 -1.62
C THR A 24 32.59 9.90 -3.11
N SER A 25 32.84 8.66 -3.52
CA SER A 25 32.40 8.14 -4.82
C SER A 25 30.92 8.45 -4.97
N THR A 26 30.60 9.45 -5.78
CA THR A 26 29.25 9.75 -6.24
C THR A 26 28.79 8.58 -7.11
N THR A 27 28.18 7.56 -6.51
CA THR A 27 27.23 6.69 -7.22
C THR A 27 26.01 7.55 -7.53
N GLY A 28 26.15 8.43 -8.51
CA GLY A 28 25.03 9.15 -9.10
C GLY A 28 24.12 8.14 -9.80
N THR A 29 22.82 8.37 -9.73
CA THR A 29 21.85 7.69 -10.58
C THR A 29 22.34 7.76 -12.03
N PRO A 30 22.45 6.64 -12.77
CA PRO A 30 22.93 6.65 -14.14
C PRO A 30 22.14 7.69 -14.95
N GLU A 31 22.84 8.60 -15.63
CA GLU A 31 22.20 9.60 -16.46
C GLU A 31 21.93 9.02 -17.86
N ALA A 32 20.75 9.29 -18.41
CA ALA A 32 20.39 8.83 -19.74
C ALA A 32 21.35 9.45 -20.79
N PRO A 33 21.86 8.67 -21.76
CA PRO A 33 22.58 9.24 -22.91
C PRO A 33 21.76 10.32 -23.61
N SER A 34 22.42 11.35 -24.14
CA SER A 34 21.76 12.55 -24.70
C SER A 34 20.81 12.26 -25.87
N ASN A 35 20.99 11.14 -26.59
CA ASN A 35 20.14 10.69 -27.68
C ASN A 35 19.33 9.42 -27.36
N ALA A 36 19.20 9.06 -26.08
CA ALA A 36 18.52 7.84 -25.66
C ALA A 36 17.01 7.87 -25.95
N LEU A 37 16.46 6.72 -26.32
CA LEU A 37 15.03 6.47 -26.30
C LEU A 37 14.61 6.24 -24.85
N LYS A 38 14.01 7.26 -24.23
CA LYS A 38 13.56 7.21 -22.84
C LYS A 38 12.23 6.49 -22.69
N ILE A 39 12.16 5.54 -21.77
CA ILE A 39 10.96 4.81 -21.39
C ILE A 39 10.75 5.04 -19.89
N SER A 40 9.61 5.62 -19.50
CA SER A 40 9.29 5.79 -18.09
C SER A 40 8.33 4.69 -17.62
N ILE A 41 8.66 4.07 -16.49
CA ILE A 41 7.81 3.08 -15.82
C ILE A 41 7.39 3.61 -14.45
N ALA A 42 6.10 3.90 -14.29
CA ALA A 42 5.52 4.19 -12.99
C ALA A 42 5.06 2.89 -12.33
N TYR A 43 5.50 2.62 -11.10
CA TYR A 43 5.23 1.35 -10.44
C TYR A 43 4.95 1.53 -8.94
N SER A 44 4.21 0.57 -8.37
CA SER A 44 3.83 0.59 -6.96
C SER A 44 4.99 0.25 -6.00
N PRO A 45 4.99 0.79 -4.76
CA PRO A 45 6.16 0.79 -3.88
C PRO A 45 6.74 -0.59 -3.56
N GLU A 46 5.91 -1.63 -3.45
CA GLU A 46 6.31 -3.01 -3.20
C GLU A 46 7.21 -3.59 -4.30
N LYS A 47 7.20 -3.01 -5.51
CA LYS A 47 8.06 -3.43 -6.61
C LYS A 47 9.44 -2.80 -6.61
N GLU A 48 9.67 -1.75 -5.80
CA GLU A 48 10.90 -0.95 -5.81
C GLU A 48 12.16 -1.79 -5.76
N GLY A 49 12.22 -2.73 -4.80
CA GLY A 49 13.43 -3.52 -4.57
C GLY A 49 13.89 -4.28 -5.82
N TRP A 50 12.97 -4.94 -6.51
CA TRP A 50 13.31 -5.74 -7.70
C TRP A 50 13.31 -4.92 -8.98
N LEU A 51 12.42 -3.92 -9.16
CA LEU A 51 12.41 -3.10 -10.36
C LEU A 51 13.64 -2.21 -10.46
N THR A 52 14.14 -1.64 -9.37
CA THR A 52 15.36 -0.83 -9.40
C THR A 52 16.56 -1.65 -9.85
N GLU A 53 16.68 -2.90 -9.38
CA GLU A 53 17.71 -3.83 -9.83
C GLU A 53 17.56 -4.20 -11.32
N ARG A 54 16.34 -4.52 -11.76
CA ARG A 54 16.06 -4.92 -13.15
C ARG A 54 16.24 -3.77 -14.13
N ILE A 55 15.82 -2.55 -13.77
CA ILE A 55 16.02 -1.32 -14.56
C ILE A 55 17.52 -1.03 -14.70
N SER A 56 18.27 -1.10 -13.60
CA SER A 56 19.73 -0.93 -13.62
C SER A 56 20.41 -1.95 -14.56
N THR A 57 20.03 -3.22 -14.43
CA THR A 57 20.54 -4.30 -15.29
C THR A 57 20.21 -4.06 -16.76
N PHE A 58 18.98 -3.65 -17.06
CA PHE A 58 18.55 -3.35 -18.43
C PHE A 58 19.33 -2.17 -19.01
N ASN A 59 19.47 -1.06 -18.27
CA ASN A 59 20.20 0.11 -18.74
C ASN A 59 21.68 -0.19 -18.97
N ALA A 60 22.30 -1.03 -18.12
CA ALA A 60 23.68 -1.48 -18.30
C ALA A 60 23.89 -2.33 -19.56
N SER A 61 22.85 -3.01 -20.06
CA SER A 61 22.91 -3.80 -21.30
C SER A 61 23.13 -2.95 -22.55
N ASN A 62 22.87 -1.63 -22.47
CA ASN A 62 22.93 -0.71 -23.60
C ASN A 62 22.14 -1.20 -24.83
N THR A 63 20.97 -1.81 -24.59
CA THR A 63 20.07 -2.28 -25.65
C THR A 63 19.76 -1.13 -26.61
N LYS A 64 19.88 -1.37 -27.93
CA LYS A 64 19.66 -0.34 -28.96
C LYS A 64 18.48 -0.66 -29.85
N ILE A 65 17.70 0.37 -30.17
CA ILE A 65 16.66 0.36 -31.20
C ILE A 65 16.99 1.49 -32.18
N ASN A 66 17.12 1.20 -33.46
CA ASN A 66 17.44 2.18 -34.51
C ASN A 66 18.68 3.05 -34.19
N GLY A 67 19.70 2.45 -33.54
CA GLY A 67 20.93 3.14 -33.16
C GLY A 67 20.85 3.98 -31.87
N GLN A 68 19.66 4.15 -31.29
CA GLN A 68 19.47 4.81 -29.99
C GLN A 68 19.49 3.80 -28.86
N VAL A 69 20.17 4.13 -27.75
CA VAL A 69 20.11 3.33 -26.53
C VAL A 69 18.73 3.49 -25.90
N VAL A 70 18.08 2.40 -25.53
CA VAL A 70 16.87 2.43 -24.72
C VAL A 70 17.27 2.65 -23.28
N PHE A 71 16.73 3.68 -22.64
CA PHE A 71 17.00 4.02 -21.26
C PHE A 71 15.69 4.05 -20.47
N VAL A 72 15.59 3.21 -19.43
CA VAL A 72 14.40 3.08 -18.60
C VAL A 72 14.57 3.91 -17.33
N GLU A 73 13.57 4.75 -17.05
CA GLU A 73 13.46 5.55 -15.82
C GLU A 73 12.31 5.02 -14.96
N GLY A 74 12.62 4.65 -13.72
CA GLY A 74 11.65 4.18 -12.75
C GLY A 74 11.03 5.31 -11.94
N VAL A 75 9.72 5.24 -11.71
CA VAL A 75 8.97 6.19 -10.88
C VAL A 75 8.16 5.41 -9.84
N ASN A 76 8.69 5.34 -8.62
CA ASN A 76 7.97 4.77 -7.49
C ASN A 76 6.79 5.66 -7.09
N LYS A 77 5.57 5.11 -7.14
CA LYS A 77 4.37 5.82 -6.71
C LYS A 77 3.24 4.87 -6.33
N SER A 78 2.56 5.14 -5.22
CA SER A 78 1.32 4.44 -4.83
C SER A 78 0.32 4.45 -5.99
N SER A 79 -0.33 3.31 -6.25
CA SER A 79 -1.16 3.13 -7.45
C SER A 79 -2.32 4.12 -7.56
N GLY A 80 -2.99 4.44 -6.45
CA GLY A 80 -4.08 5.42 -6.47
C GLY A 80 -3.62 6.86 -6.71
N ALA A 81 -2.44 7.21 -6.20
CA ALA A 81 -1.79 8.50 -6.48
C ALA A 81 -1.34 8.60 -7.95
N ALA A 82 -0.70 7.54 -8.47
CA ALA A 82 -0.32 7.46 -9.87
C ALA A 82 -1.54 7.58 -10.80
N ARG A 83 -2.63 6.87 -10.49
CA ARG A 83 -3.92 6.97 -11.19
C ARG A 83 -4.42 8.41 -11.25
N THR A 84 -4.42 9.12 -10.12
CA THR A 84 -4.85 10.53 -10.04
C THR A 84 -3.98 11.44 -10.90
N GLU A 85 -2.65 11.29 -10.80
CA GLU A 85 -1.71 12.11 -11.56
C GLU A 85 -1.77 11.80 -13.07
N ILE A 86 -2.00 10.54 -13.46
CA ILE A 86 -2.17 10.15 -14.87
C ILE A 86 -3.44 10.76 -15.44
N LYS A 87 -4.57 10.62 -14.74
CA LYS A 87 -5.85 11.23 -15.13
C LYS A 87 -5.73 12.74 -15.32
N ASN A 88 -5.02 13.41 -14.42
CA ASN A 88 -4.84 14.87 -14.46
C ASN A 88 -3.72 15.31 -15.42
N GLY A 89 -3.03 14.39 -16.10
CA GLY A 89 -1.93 14.69 -17.02
C GLY A 89 -0.65 15.18 -16.34
N GLN A 90 -0.52 15.01 -15.02
CA GLN A 90 0.66 15.35 -14.23
C GLN A 90 1.73 14.27 -14.30
N LEU A 91 1.33 13.01 -14.45
CA LEU A 91 2.20 11.86 -14.70
C LEU A 91 1.85 11.28 -16.08
N LYS A 92 2.84 11.16 -16.97
CA LYS A 92 2.66 10.62 -18.33
C LYS A 92 3.66 9.49 -18.58
N PRO A 93 3.52 8.35 -17.89
CA PRO A 93 4.48 7.29 -17.99
C PRO A 93 4.28 6.53 -19.31
N THR A 94 5.34 5.95 -19.86
CA THR A 94 5.20 5.00 -20.99
C THR A 94 4.53 3.71 -20.52
N ILE A 95 4.83 3.28 -19.29
CA ILE A 95 4.36 2.04 -18.69
C ILE A 95 3.83 2.36 -17.29
N TRP A 96 2.65 1.87 -16.93
CA TRP A 96 2.11 1.97 -15.59
C TRP A 96 1.80 0.59 -15.03
N SER A 97 2.57 0.20 -14.02
CA SER A 97 2.49 -1.08 -13.33
C SER A 97 1.95 -0.87 -11.90
N PRO A 98 0.63 -0.68 -11.73
CA PRO A 98 0.03 -0.61 -10.40
C PRO A 98 0.17 -1.96 -9.67
N SER A 99 -0.20 -1.97 -8.40
CA SER A 99 -0.26 -3.20 -7.58
C SER A 99 -1.37 -4.15 -8.07
N ALA A 100 -2.48 -3.60 -8.56
CA ALA A 100 -3.59 -4.39 -9.10
C ALA A 100 -4.24 -3.74 -10.33
N SER A 101 -4.70 -4.56 -11.27
CA SER A 101 -5.42 -4.17 -12.48
C SER A 101 -6.74 -3.45 -12.20
N THR A 102 -7.29 -3.55 -10.99
CA THR A 102 -8.46 -2.75 -10.56
C THR A 102 -8.25 -1.26 -10.79
N TRP A 103 -7.03 -0.75 -10.62
CA TRP A 103 -6.71 0.65 -10.87
C TRP A 103 -6.80 1.05 -12.35
N LEU A 104 -6.58 0.11 -13.27
CA LEU A 104 -6.77 0.35 -14.71
C LEU A 104 -8.25 0.54 -15.02
N GLU A 105 -9.13 -0.27 -14.43
CA GLU A 105 -10.58 -0.13 -14.59
C GLU A 105 -11.11 1.19 -13.98
N VAL A 106 -10.60 1.57 -12.81
CA VAL A 106 -10.89 2.88 -12.20
C VAL A 106 -10.45 4.02 -13.15
N LEU A 107 -9.23 3.95 -13.69
CA LEU A 107 -8.75 4.98 -14.61
C LEU A 107 -9.57 5.03 -15.91
N LYS A 108 -9.96 3.88 -16.49
CA LYS A 108 -10.82 3.82 -17.69
C LYS A 108 -12.14 4.54 -17.45
N GLN A 109 -12.78 4.26 -16.31
CA GLN A 109 -14.04 4.89 -15.91
C GLN A 109 -13.87 6.39 -15.69
N GLU A 110 -12.86 6.80 -14.91
CA GLU A 110 -12.67 8.20 -14.52
C GLU A 110 -12.19 9.09 -15.68
N ALA A 111 -11.44 8.54 -16.63
CA ALA A 111 -10.96 9.25 -17.81
C ALA A 111 -11.91 9.13 -19.01
N SER A 112 -13.02 8.39 -18.87
CA SER A 112 -13.92 8.03 -19.98
C SER A 112 -13.17 7.48 -21.19
N ASN A 113 -12.11 6.70 -20.94
CA ASN A 113 -11.22 6.16 -21.97
C ASN A 113 -11.14 4.64 -21.85
N PRO A 114 -11.93 3.87 -22.62
CA PRO A 114 -11.89 2.41 -22.57
C PRO A 114 -10.63 1.82 -23.20
N ASN A 115 -9.84 2.62 -23.92
CA ASN A 115 -8.66 2.16 -24.68
C ASN A 115 -7.36 2.18 -23.87
N ILE A 116 -7.43 2.36 -22.54
CA ILE A 116 -6.25 2.22 -21.69
C ILE A 116 -5.73 0.79 -21.84
N ALA A 117 -4.49 0.67 -22.29
CA ALA A 117 -3.83 -0.60 -22.53
C ALA A 117 -3.74 -1.40 -21.22
N VAL A 118 -3.96 -2.70 -21.32
CA VAL A 118 -3.90 -3.63 -20.19
C VAL A 118 -3.04 -4.82 -20.61
N SER A 119 -2.02 -5.17 -19.83
CA SER A 119 -1.36 -6.46 -19.99
C SER A 119 -2.34 -7.58 -19.66
N ASN A 120 -2.35 -8.62 -20.50
CA ASN A 120 -3.13 -9.83 -20.25
C ASN A 120 -2.39 -10.84 -19.35
N ARG A 121 -1.27 -10.44 -18.74
CA ARG A 121 -0.43 -11.31 -17.90
C ARG A 121 -0.05 -10.58 -16.61
N ALA A 122 -0.39 -11.22 -15.50
CA ALA A 122 0.11 -10.86 -14.18
C ALA A 122 1.64 -11.07 -14.14
N LEU A 123 2.38 -10.13 -13.56
CA LEU A 123 3.80 -10.35 -13.28
C LEU A 123 3.99 -11.21 -12.03
N VAL A 124 3.15 -10.97 -11.03
CA VAL A 124 3.11 -11.67 -9.73
C VAL A 124 1.65 -11.78 -9.30
N LEU A 125 1.33 -12.79 -8.49
CA LEU A 125 0.05 -12.86 -7.79
C LEU A 125 0.34 -12.88 -6.30
N THR A 126 -0.15 -11.89 -5.56
CA THR A 126 -0.03 -11.82 -4.11
C THR A 126 -1.40 -11.56 -3.48
N PRO A 127 -1.91 -12.44 -2.59
CA PRO A 127 -3.16 -12.18 -1.91
C PRO A 127 -3.01 -11.03 -0.90
N VAL A 128 -4.09 -10.29 -0.68
CA VAL A 128 -4.20 -9.38 0.46
C VAL A 128 -4.56 -10.20 1.70
N VAL A 129 -3.77 -10.07 2.76
CA VAL A 129 -3.97 -10.82 4.00
C VAL A 129 -4.16 -9.85 5.15
N ILE A 130 -4.88 -10.29 6.18
CA ILE A 130 -4.87 -9.61 7.47
C ILE A 130 -3.61 -10.08 8.18
N SER A 131 -2.57 -9.23 8.21
CA SER A 131 -1.40 -9.53 9.03
C SER A 131 -1.76 -9.32 10.50
N MET A 132 -1.35 -10.25 11.35
CA MET A 132 -1.57 -10.17 12.80
C MET A 132 -0.37 -10.77 13.53
N TRP A 133 -0.03 -10.23 14.70
CA TRP A 133 1.02 -10.83 15.54
C TRP A 133 0.65 -12.27 15.89
N LYS A 134 1.61 -13.19 15.72
CA LYS A 134 1.37 -14.63 15.90
C LYS A 134 0.63 -14.97 17.22
N PRO A 135 1.03 -14.45 18.40
CA PRO A 135 0.33 -14.76 19.66
C PRO A 135 -1.13 -14.28 19.68
N MET A 136 -1.41 -13.12 19.08
CA MET A 136 -2.77 -12.57 18.97
C MET A 136 -3.65 -13.42 18.05
N ALA A 137 -3.11 -13.87 16.93
CA ALA A 137 -3.82 -14.76 16.01
C ALA A 137 -4.10 -16.13 16.65
N GLU A 138 -3.11 -16.70 17.35
CA GLU A 138 -3.25 -17.96 18.08
C GLU A 138 -4.30 -17.88 19.18
N ALA A 139 -4.37 -16.76 19.91
CA ALA A 139 -5.42 -16.51 20.90
C ALA A 139 -6.84 -16.50 20.28
N MET A 140 -6.96 -16.09 19.01
CA MET A 140 -8.20 -16.17 18.24
C MET A 140 -8.47 -17.57 17.64
N GLY A 141 -7.54 -18.51 17.76
CA GLY A 141 -7.65 -19.90 17.29
C GLY A 141 -6.92 -20.22 15.98
N TYR A 142 -6.12 -19.30 15.44
CA TYR A 142 -5.26 -19.58 14.28
C TYR A 142 -4.25 -20.71 14.60
N PRO A 143 -3.92 -21.61 13.65
CA PRO A 143 -4.43 -21.70 12.28
C PRO A 143 -5.70 -22.56 12.15
N ASN A 144 -6.20 -23.14 13.26
CA ASN A 144 -7.26 -24.16 13.21
C ASN A 144 -8.67 -23.59 13.08
N LYS A 145 -8.85 -22.31 13.43
CA LYS A 145 -10.12 -21.58 13.29
C LYS A 145 -10.00 -20.54 12.17
N PRO A 146 -10.89 -20.56 11.16
CA PRO A 146 -10.98 -19.48 10.19
C PRO A 146 -11.35 -18.16 10.88
N ILE A 147 -10.54 -17.13 10.66
CA ILE A 147 -10.75 -15.77 11.16
C ILE A 147 -11.15 -14.90 9.97
N GLY A 148 -12.10 -13.99 10.16
CA GLY A 148 -12.57 -13.07 9.13
C GLY A 148 -12.99 -11.71 9.69
N TRP A 149 -13.54 -10.88 8.81
CA TRP A 149 -13.93 -9.50 9.13
C TRP A 149 -14.99 -9.43 10.22
N ALA A 150 -15.93 -10.38 10.24
CA ALA A 150 -16.94 -10.45 11.29
C ALA A 150 -16.33 -10.73 12.68
N ASP A 151 -15.27 -11.55 12.77
CA ASP A 151 -14.60 -11.84 14.04
C ASP A 151 -13.81 -10.61 14.54
N LEU A 152 -13.19 -9.85 13.61
CA LEU A 152 -12.54 -8.59 13.95
C LEU A 152 -13.54 -7.53 14.41
N LEU A 153 -14.73 -7.47 13.79
CA LEU A 153 -15.80 -6.57 14.22
C LEU A 153 -16.30 -6.93 15.63
N GLU A 154 -16.48 -8.22 15.90
CA GLU A 154 -16.87 -8.70 17.24
C GLU A 154 -15.84 -8.27 18.29
N LEU A 155 -14.55 -8.49 18.02
CA LEU A 155 -13.47 -8.08 18.92
C LEU A 155 -13.33 -6.56 19.06
N THR A 156 -13.59 -5.82 17.98
CA THR A 156 -13.64 -4.34 17.98
C THR A 156 -14.71 -3.82 18.95
N ASN A 157 -15.89 -4.45 18.95
CA ASN A 157 -17.03 -4.05 19.77
C ASN A 157 -17.00 -4.61 21.19
N ASP A 158 -16.23 -5.65 21.47
CA ASP A 158 -16.17 -6.29 22.78
C ASP A 158 -15.49 -5.37 23.81
N PRO A 159 -16.15 -4.92 24.91
CA PRO A 159 -15.60 -4.00 25.91
C PRO A 159 -14.34 -4.52 26.64
N GLN A 160 -14.10 -5.83 26.64
CA GLN A 160 -12.90 -6.43 27.24
C GLN A 160 -11.69 -6.41 26.29
N GLY A 161 -11.89 -6.20 24.98
CA GLY A 161 -10.83 -6.27 23.97
C GLY A 161 -10.11 -7.62 24.02
N TRP A 162 -8.78 -7.61 24.03
CA TRP A 162 -7.97 -8.82 24.15
C TRP A 162 -8.14 -9.57 25.48
N GLY A 163 -8.72 -8.92 26.50
CA GLY A 163 -9.11 -9.58 27.75
C GLY A 163 -10.09 -10.73 27.57
N LYS A 164 -10.92 -10.70 26.51
CA LYS A 164 -11.80 -11.81 26.11
C LYS A 164 -11.04 -13.13 25.90
N PHE A 165 -9.78 -13.02 25.46
CA PHE A 165 -8.90 -14.14 25.19
C PHE A 165 -7.85 -14.35 26.30
N GLY A 166 -8.06 -13.77 27.49
CA GLY A 166 -7.14 -13.91 28.63
C GLY A 166 -5.91 -12.99 28.55
N HIS A 167 -5.89 -12.03 27.61
CA HIS A 167 -4.76 -11.12 27.38
C HIS A 167 -5.13 -9.64 27.56
N PRO A 168 -5.58 -9.20 28.74
CA PRO A 168 -5.95 -7.81 28.97
C PRO A 168 -4.76 -6.83 28.79
N GLU A 169 -3.52 -7.32 28.92
CA GLU A 169 -2.29 -6.55 28.72
C GLU A 169 -2.12 -6.06 27.27
N TRP A 170 -2.77 -6.69 26.29
CA TRP A 170 -2.78 -6.22 24.90
C TRP A 170 -3.84 -5.13 24.65
N GLY A 171 -4.71 -4.85 25.63
CA GLY A 171 -5.70 -3.79 25.59
C GLY A 171 -6.82 -4.00 24.58
N ARG A 172 -7.32 -2.90 24.00
CA ARG A 172 -8.35 -2.91 22.94
C ARG A 172 -7.76 -3.45 21.64
N PHE A 173 -8.55 -4.17 20.86
CA PHE A 173 -8.18 -4.43 19.47
C PHE A 173 -8.04 -3.11 18.72
N SER A 174 -6.94 -3.01 17.98
CA SER A 174 -6.68 -1.88 17.10
C SER A 174 -5.99 -2.36 15.84
N TRP A 175 -6.23 -1.67 14.73
CA TRP A 175 -5.64 -2.04 13.45
C TRP A 175 -5.26 -0.82 12.64
N GLY A 176 -4.40 -1.01 11.65
CA GLY A 176 -4.04 0.02 10.69
C GLY A 176 -4.94 -0.04 9.46
N HIS A 177 -5.24 1.12 8.89
CA HIS A 177 -5.88 1.21 7.58
C HIS A 177 -5.34 2.44 6.85
N THR A 178 -4.74 2.25 5.67
CA THR A 178 -4.26 3.36 4.83
C THR A 178 -5.42 4.02 4.07
N ASP A 179 -5.17 5.08 3.31
CA ASP A 179 -6.21 5.69 2.47
C ASP A 179 -6.55 4.80 1.25
N PRO A 180 -7.80 4.33 1.07
CA PRO A 180 -8.21 3.50 -0.07
C PRO A 180 -8.18 4.24 -1.42
N GLU A 181 -8.15 5.57 -1.46
CA GLU A 181 -7.95 6.34 -2.71
C GLU A 181 -6.50 6.33 -3.19
N ILE A 182 -5.57 5.94 -2.31
CA ILE A 182 -4.12 5.98 -2.55
C ILE A 182 -3.52 4.57 -2.58
N SER A 183 -3.88 3.73 -1.61
CA SER A 183 -3.29 2.41 -1.36
C SER A 183 -4.18 1.29 -1.90
N THR A 184 -3.59 0.42 -2.72
CA THR A 184 -4.27 -0.75 -3.30
C THR A 184 -4.72 -1.73 -2.23
N SER A 185 -3.89 -2.02 -1.22
CA SER A 185 -4.26 -2.94 -0.13
C SER A 185 -5.46 -2.40 0.67
N ALA A 186 -5.56 -1.08 0.87
CA ALA A 186 -6.72 -0.47 1.53
C ALA A 186 -7.97 -0.48 0.65
N LEU A 187 -7.85 -0.22 -0.66
CA LEU A 187 -8.97 -0.36 -1.58
C LEU A 187 -9.52 -1.80 -1.56
N SER A 188 -8.65 -2.80 -1.70
CA SER A 188 -9.00 -4.22 -1.64
C SER A 188 -9.59 -4.61 -0.29
N THR A 189 -9.07 -4.07 0.82
CA THR A 189 -9.62 -4.27 2.16
C THR A 189 -11.05 -3.74 2.25
N LEU A 190 -11.28 -2.48 1.86
CA LEU A 190 -12.60 -1.86 1.90
C LEU A 190 -13.62 -2.65 1.06
N LEU A 191 -13.22 -3.10 -0.14
CA LEU A 191 -14.05 -3.98 -0.97
C LEU A 191 -14.35 -5.31 -0.26
N ALA A 192 -13.35 -5.92 0.40
CA ALA A 192 -13.52 -7.18 1.12
C ALA A 192 -14.49 -7.04 2.30
N GLU A 193 -14.46 -5.91 3.02
CA GLU A 193 -15.41 -5.61 4.08
C GLU A 193 -16.85 -5.42 3.55
N PHE A 194 -17.02 -4.82 2.36
CA PHE A 194 -18.33 -4.76 1.70
C PHE A 194 -18.84 -6.14 1.29
N TYR A 195 -17.98 -7.02 0.77
CA TYR A 195 -18.33 -8.41 0.52
C TYR A 195 -18.72 -9.15 1.81
N ALA A 196 -17.94 -8.98 2.88
CA ALA A 196 -18.23 -9.59 4.18
C ALA A 196 -19.58 -9.12 4.76
N SER A 197 -19.85 -7.81 4.72
CA SER A 197 -21.09 -7.24 5.26
C SER A 197 -22.33 -7.60 4.43
N SER A 198 -22.20 -7.71 3.11
CA SER A 198 -23.29 -8.13 2.22
C SER A 198 -23.50 -9.65 2.20
N GLY A 199 -22.51 -10.43 2.65
CA GLY A 199 -22.53 -11.90 2.58
C GLY A 199 -22.36 -12.43 1.16
N LYS A 200 -21.82 -11.61 0.25
CA LYS A 200 -21.56 -11.98 -1.14
C LYS A 200 -20.11 -12.44 -1.33
N GLN A 201 -19.88 -13.19 -2.41
CA GLN A 201 -18.54 -13.56 -2.89
C GLN A 201 -18.28 -13.10 -4.34
N ARG A 202 -19.31 -12.56 -5.00
CA ARG A 202 -19.29 -12.01 -6.36
C ARG A 202 -20.45 -11.03 -6.54
N ASP A 203 -20.42 -10.28 -7.62
CA ASP A 203 -21.52 -9.41 -8.05
C ASP A 203 -21.97 -8.41 -6.96
N LEU A 204 -20.97 -7.79 -6.30
CA LEU A 204 -21.21 -6.67 -5.39
C LEU A 204 -21.76 -5.48 -6.19
N SER A 205 -22.89 -4.95 -5.75
CA SER A 205 -23.58 -3.84 -6.40
C SER A 205 -23.49 -2.56 -5.59
N THR A 206 -23.77 -1.43 -6.22
CA THR A 206 -23.90 -0.13 -5.54
C THR A 206 -24.95 -0.16 -4.42
N ALA A 207 -26.05 -0.91 -4.60
CA ALA A 207 -27.09 -1.04 -3.59
C ALA A 207 -26.60 -1.79 -2.34
N ASP A 208 -25.74 -2.81 -2.51
CA ASP A 208 -25.12 -3.51 -1.37
C ASP A 208 -24.23 -2.55 -0.59
N ILE A 209 -23.37 -1.81 -1.29
CA ILE A 209 -22.45 -0.81 -0.72
C ILE A 209 -23.23 0.28 0.04
N GLN A 210 -24.32 0.78 -0.54
CA GLN A 210 -25.15 1.85 0.04
C GLN A 210 -26.09 1.36 1.15
N SER A 211 -26.21 0.05 1.37
CA SER A 211 -27.09 -0.49 2.39
C SER A 211 -26.69 -0.03 3.79
N ALA A 212 -27.69 0.24 4.66
CA ALA A 212 -27.44 0.67 6.03
C ALA A 212 -26.59 -0.35 6.81
N LYS A 213 -26.78 -1.65 6.54
CA LYS A 213 -26.02 -2.75 7.14
C LYS A 213 -24.53 -2.64 6.78
N SER A 214 -24.21 -2.54 5.49
CA SER A 214 -22.82 -2.43 5.04
C SER A 214 -22.17 -1.16 5.56
N GLN A 215 -22.84 -0.02 5.42
CA GLN A 215 -22.34 1.25 5.93
C GLN A 215 -22.07 1.22 7.44
N GLN A 216 -22.91 0.54 8.22
CA GLN A 216 -22.70 0.38 9.65
C GLN A 216 -21.52 -0.55 9.98
N PHE A 217 -21.40 -1.67 9.25
CA PHE A 217 -20.30 -2.61 9.40
C PHE A 217 -18.93 -1.94 9.22
N ILE A 218 -18.77 -1.17 8.13
CA ILE A 218 -17.52 -0.42 7.87
C ILE A 218 -17.26 0.62 8.97
N ARG A 219 -18.28 1.38 9.37
CA ARG A 219 -18.14 2.38 10.45
C ARG A 219 -17.71 1.74 11.77
N ASP A 220 -18.27 0.59 12.11
CA ASP A 220 -17.95 -0.08 13.37
C ASP A 220 -16.55 -0.69 13.38
N LEU A 221 -16.11 -1.34 12.29
CA LEU A 221 -14.71 -1.74 12.14
C LEU A 221 -13.76 -0.55 12.18
N GLY A 222 -14.16 0.56 11.55
CA GLY A 222 -13.40 1.81 11.50
C GLY A 222 -13.10 2.42 12.87
N LYS A 223 -13.89 2.13 13.91
CA LYS A 223 -13.66 2.61 15.28
C LYS A 223 -12.35 2.10 15.89
N ALA A 224 -11.87 0.94 15.44
CA ALA A 224 -10.62 0.35 15.91
C ALA A 224 -9.39 0.80 15.10
N ILE A 225 -9.56 1.67 14.10
CA ILE A 225 -8.43 2.21 13.34
C ILE A 225 -7.69 3.21 14.23
N LYS A 226 -6.44 2.89 14.58
CA LYS A 226 -5.62 3.75 15.46
C LYS A 226 -4.85 4.82 14.69
N HIS A 227 -4.49 4.53 13.44
CA HIS A 227 -3.75 5.42 12.57
C HIS A 227 -4.25 5.31 11.13
N HIS A 228 -4.34 6.46 10.46
CA HIS A 228 -4.38 6.53 9.01
C HIS A 228 -2.98 6.88 8.52
N GLY A 229 -2.39 6.02 7.70
CA GLY A 229 -1.06 6.22 7.11
C GLY A 229 -1.13 6.32 5.60
N TYR A 230 -0.13 6.96 4.99
CA TYR A 230 -0.11 7.24 3.55
C TYR A 230 0.16 6.00 2.69
N ASN A 231 0.95 5.04 3.19
CA ASN A 231 1.21 3.77 2.50
C ASN A 231 1.48 2.61 3.48
N THR A 232 1.39 1.38 2.96
CA THR A 232 1.54 0.12 3.68
C THR A 232 2.93 -0.06 4.30
N LEU A 233 3.98 0.43 3.63
CA LEU A 233 5.35 0.25 4.07
C LEU A 233 5.65 1.03 5.36
N VAL A 234 5.07 2.22 5.55
CA VAL A 234 5.20 2.99 6.81
C VAL A 234 4.59 2.23 7.99
N PHE A 235 3.46 1.54 7.80
CA PHE A 235 2.89 0.68 8.84
C PHE A 235 3.80 -0.50 9.15
N SER A 236 4.34 -1.14 8.11
CA SER A 236 5.33 -2.22 8.27
C SER A 236 6.54 -1.77 9.08
N ASP A 237 7.11 -0.58 8.82
CA ASP A 237 8.22 -0.03 9.60
C ASP A 237 7.83 0.26 11.06
N ASN A 238 6.66 0.83 11.30
CA ASN A 238 6.18 1.11 12.65
C ASN A 238 5.87 -0.16 13.44
N MET A 239 5.32 -1.19 12.79
CA MET A 239 5.13 -2.50 13.41
C MET A 239 6.48 -3.12 13.80
N GLN A 240 7.51 -3.01 12.97
CA GLN A 240 8.85 -3.49 13.31
C GLN A 240 9.42 -2.73 14.54
N LYS A 241 9.25 -1.40 14.54
CA LYS A 241 9.82 -0.53 15.58
C LYS A 241 9.14 -0.65 16.93
N PHE A 242 7.81 -0.73 16.95
CA PHE A 242 7.00 -0.63 18.17
C PHE A 242 6.34 -1.97 18.58
N GLY A 243 6.42 -2.99 17.72
CA GLY A 243 5.91 -4.33 17.99
C GLY A 243 4.41 -4.35 18.31
N MET A 244 4.02 -5.29 19.17
CA MET A 244 2.64 -5.55 19.57
C MET A 244 1.94 -4.36 20.25
N SER A 245 2.70 -3.37 20.73
CA SER A 245 2.13 -2.15 21.36
C SER A 245 1.55 -1.15 20.35
N TYR A 246 1.91 -1.28 19.08
CA TYR A 246 1.49 -0.34 18.04
C TYR A 246 0.04 -0.56 17.62
N ILE A 247 -0.22 -1.67 16.93
CA ILE A 247 -1.52 -2.13 16.44
C ILE A 247 -1.54 -3.66 16.48
N SER A 248 -2.73 -4.24 16.59
CA SER A 248 -2.93 -5.69 16.63
C SER A 248 -2.85 -6.35 15.25
N ALA A 249 -3.39 -5.68 14.23
CA ALA A 249 -3.46 -6.20 12.87
C ALA A 249 -3.29 -5.11 11.81
N PHE A 250 -2.88 -5.51 10.60
CA PHE A 250 -2.79 -4.62 9.45
C PHE A 250 -2.99 -5.37 8.12
N PRO A 251 -3.97 -4.98 7.29
CA PRO A 251 -4.10 -5.56 5.95
C PRO A 251 -2.94 -5.16 5.05
N MET A 252 -2.30 -6.14 4.42
CA MET A 252 -1.18 -5.94 3.49
C MET A 252 -1.12 -7.07 2.48
N GLU A 253 -0.36 -6.89 1.41
CA GLU A 253 -0.01 -7.99 0.52
C GLU A 253 0.85 -9.03 1.23
N GLU A 254 0.62 -10.31 0.93
CA GLU A 254 1.39 -11.41 1.50
C GLU A 254 2.89 -11.28 1.24
N VAL A 255 3.31 -10.80 0.06
CA VAL A 255 4.73 -10.53 -0.22
C VAL A 255 5.33 -9.52 0.76
N THR A 256 4.57 -8.51 1.18
CA THR A 256 5.00 -7.52 2.18
C THR A 256 5.13 -8.16 3.57
N LEU A 257 4.24 -9.08 3.92
CA LEU A 257 4.32 -9.84 5.18
C LEU A 257 5.55 -10.76 5.18
N ILE A 258 5.81 -11.45 4.08
CA ILE A 258 6.97 -12.32 3.90
C ILE A 258 8.27 -11.51 4.03
N ASP A 259 8.35 -10.35 3.37
CA ASP A 259 9.48 -9.42 3.48
C ASP A 259 9.67 -8.94 4.93
N PHE A 260 8.59 -8.54 5.61
CA PHE A 260 8.62 -8.16 7.02
C PHE A 260 9.23 -9.27 7.90
N ASN A 261 8.73 -10.50 7.80
CA ASN A 261 9.24 -11.58 8.63
C ASN A 261 10.68 -11.98 8.28
N LYS A 262 11.05 -11.99 7.00
CA LYS A 262 12.38 -12.45 6.54
C LYS A 262 13.46 -11.40 6.69
N ASN A 263 13.22 -10.19 6.19
CA ASN A 263 14.23 -9.15 6.01
C ASN A 263 14.23 -8.14 7.15
N LYS A 264 13.08 -7.89 7.79
CA LYS A 264 12.99 -7.02 8.97
C LYS A 264 13.20 -7.76 10.29
N ASN A 265 13.14 -9.10 10.28
CA ASN A 265 13.45 -9.99 11.40
C ASN A 265 12.88 -9.51 12.75
N PRO A 266 11.55 -9.37 12.87
CA PRO A 266 10.90 -8.87 14.07
C PRO A 266 11.07 -9.87 15.23
N GLN A 267 11.06 -9.39 16.47
CA GLN A 267 11.10 -10.26 17.66
C GLN A 267 9.88 -11.20 17.75
N VAL A 268 8.71 -10.70 17.34
CA VAL A 268 7.47 -11.47 17.25
C VAL A 268 7.07 -11.50 15.77
N PRO A 269 6.86 -12.67 15.15
CA PRO A 269 6.48 -12.72 13.74
C PRO A 269 5.01 -12.34 13.53
N LEU A 270 4.71 -11.87 12.32
CA LEU A 270 3.34 -11.78 11.82
C LEU A 270 2.92 -13.09 11.16
N VAL A 271 1.62 -13.41 11.21
CA VAL A 271 1.02 -14.49 10.43
C VAL A 271 0.03 -13.92 9.41
N ALA A 272 -0.12 -14.63 8.29
CA ALA A 272 -1.10 -14.31 7.27
C ALA A 272 -2.45 -14.95 7.64
N ILE A 273 -3.44 -14.11 7.97
CA ILE A 273 -4.83 -14.53 8.08
C ILE A 273 -5.50 -14.26 6.73
N TYR A 274 -5.96 -15.33 6.08
CA TYR A 274 -6.83 -15.24 4.92
C TYR A 274 -8.27 -15.18 5.43
N PRO A 275 -9.00 -14.07 5.21
CA PRO A 275 -10.35 -13.91 5.73
C PRO A 275 -11.27 -15.03 5.26
N LYS A 276 -12.09 -15.58 6.17
CA LYS A 276 -13.05 -16.65 5.84
C LYS A 276 -14.08 -16.25 4.76
N GLU A 277 -14.30 -14.95 4.58
CA GLU A 277 -15.18 -14.40 3.54
C GLU A 277 -14.53 -14.40 2.13
N GLY A 278 -13.21 -14.57 2.05
CA GLY A 278 -12.41 -14.48 0.82
C GLY A 278 -11.48 -13.25 0.80
N THR A 279 -10.58 -13.20 -0.19
CA THR A 279 -9.67 -12.07 -0.40
C THR A 279 -9.39 -11.80 -1.87
N PHE A 280 -8.80 -10.64 -2.15
CA PHE A 280 -8.35 -10.22 -3.47
C PHE A 280 -6.90 -10.63 -3.71
N TYR A 281 -6.59 -10.90 -4.97
CA TYR A 281 -5.22 -10.97 -5.46
C TYR A 281 -4.83 -9.64 -6.10
N HIS A 282 -3.63 -9.18 -5.78
CA HIS A 282 -2.93 -8.16 -6.53
C HIS A 282 -2.10 -8.87 -7.61
N ASP A 283 -2.32 -8.49 -8.87
CA ASP A 283 -1.80 -9.15 -10.06
C ASP A 283 -0.60 -8.44 -10.69
N ASP A 284 -0.18 -7.31 -10.09
CA ASP A 284 1.02 -6.58 -10.46
C ASP A 284 1.18 -6.44 -11.99
N PRO A 285 0.19 -5.88 -12.71
CA PRO A 285 0.19 -5.86 -14.17
C PRO A 285 1.36 -5.03 -14.72
N PHE A 286 1.68 -5.23 -15.99
CA PHE A 286 2.70 -4.46 -16.73
C PHE A 286 2.05 -3.54 -17.77
#